data_AF-A0A496B3R2-F1
#
_entry.id   AF-A0A496B3R2-F1
#
_cell.length_a   1.000
_cell.length_b   1.000
_cell.length_c   1.000
_cell.angle_alpha   90.00
_cell.angle_beta   90.00
_cell.angle_gamma   90.00
#
_symmetry.space_group_name_H-M   'P 1'
#
loop_
_entity.id
_entity.type
_entity.pdbx_description
1 polymer ?
#
loop_
_entity_poly.entity_id
_entity_poly.type
_entity_poly.pdbx_seq_one_letter_code
_entity_poly.pdbx_strand_id
1 'polypeptide(L)'
;MFDFPRTVHQLYLFERDAVFYAADLDKASTIELSAVMVDILKLAETQTSETIVQTLKDSYAEADIFEAFERFEELEKEGLLFNRGENITEILALESEHRKLYHF
;
A
#
# COMPACT_ATOMS: atom_id res chain seq x y z
N MET A 1 10.83 2.73 14.97
CA MET A 1 11.37 2.36 13.65
C MET A 1 10.15 1.98 12.84
N PHE A 2 9.77 2.80 11.84
CA PHE A 2 8.61 2.52 11.00
C PHE A 2 9.03 1.47 9.96
N ASP A 3 8.67 0.22 10.19
CA ASP A 3 8.82 -0.83 9.17
C ASP A 3 7.71 -0.60 8.14
N PHE A 4 8.05 0.08 7.04
CA PHE A 4 7.09 0.37 5.98
C PHE A 4 6.63 -0.96 5.35
N PRO A 5 5.32 -1.19 5.20
CA PRO A 5 4.83 -2.43 4.63
C PRO A 5 5.37 -2.59 3.21
N ARG A 6 6.03 -3.73 2.96
CA ARG A 6 6.51 -4.06 1.62
C ARG A 6 5.30 -4.29 0.74
N THR A 7 5.17 -3.54 -0.35
CA THR A 7 4.17 -3.77 -1.38
C THR A 7 4.31 -5.20 -1.90
N VAL A 8 3.37 -6.07 -1.53
CA VAL A 8 3.29 -7.45 -2.04
C VAL A 8 2.50 -7.50 -3.36
N HIS A 9 1.77 -6.43 -3.71
CA HIS A 9 0.94 -6.32 -4.91
C HIS A 9 1.31 -5.11 -5.78
N GLN A 10 0.94 -5.18 -7.08
CA GLN A 10 1.00 -4.03 -7.98
C GLN A 10 -0.11 -3.04 -7.64
N LEU A 11 0.21 -2.04 -6.81
CA LEU A 11 -0.65 -0.88 -6.63
C LEU A 11 -0.64 -0.03 -7.90
N TYR A 12 -1.81 0.24 -8.45
CA TYR A 12 -1.94 1.16 -9.58
C TYR A 12 -2.22 2.57 -9.07
N LEU A 13 -1.23 3.46 -9.21
CA LEU A 13 -1.37 4.87 -8.89
C LEU A 13 -1.99 5.62 -10.08
N PHE A 14 -3.03 6.39 -9.83
CA PHE A 14 -3.67 7.23 -10.84
C PHE A 14 -4.20 8.52 -10.25
N GLU A 15 -4.43 9.50 -11.13
CA GLU A 15 -5.00 10.79 -10.78
C GLU A 15 -6.37 10.94 -11.46
N ARG A 16 -7.35 11.47 -10.72
CA ARG A 16 -8.66 11.82 -11.26
C ARG A 16 -9.15 13.08 -10.58
N ASP A 17 -9.60 14.06 -11.36
CA ASP A 17 -10.16 15.32 -10.87
C ASP A 17 -9.22 16.05 -9.88
N ALA A 18 -7.90 16.01 -10.15
CA ALA A 18 -6.82 16.54 -9.31
C ALA A 18 -6.64 15.86 -7.93
N VAL A 19 -7.21 14.66 -7.77
CA VAL A 19 -7.07 13.82 -6.58
C VAL A 19 -6.30 12.56 -6.93
N PHE A 20 -5.38 12.14 -6.06
CA PHE A 20 -4.59 10.93 -6.25
C PHE A 20 -5.25 9.72 -5.62
N TYR A 21 -5.11 8.57 -6.28
CA TYR A 21 -5.66 7.31 -5.83
C TYR A 21 -4.64 6.19 -6.00
N ALA A 22 -4.72 5.21 -5.10
CA ALA A 22 -4.14 3.89 -5.29
C ALA A 22 -5.26 2.86 -5.45
N ALA A 23 -5.21 2.09 -6.53
CA ALA A 23 -6.06 0.93 -6.74
C ALA A 23 -5.31 -0.36 -6.40
N ASP A 24 -5.94 -1.20 -5.58
CA ASP A 24 -5.60 -2.60 -5.42
C ASP A 24 -6.58 -3.40 -6.29
N LEU A 25 -6.06 -3.92 -7.41
CA LEU A 25 -6.87 -4.63 -8.42
C LEU A 25 -7.35 -5.99 -7.93
N ASP A 26 -6.59 -6.65 -7.06
CA ASP A 26 -6.96 -7.96 -6.51
C ASP A 26 -8.13 -7.82 -5.54
N LYS A 27 -8.17 -6.71 -4.79
CA LYS A 27 -9.24 -6.41 -3.84
C LYS A 27 -10.39 -5.59 -4.44
N ALA A 28 -10.28 -5.19 -5.71
CA ALA A 28 -11.20 -4.26 -6.37
C ALA A 28 -11.49 -3.00 -5.52
N SER A 29 -10.46 -2.48 -4.85
CA SER A 29 -10.58 -1.33 -3.94
C SER A 29 -9.72 -0.15 -4.40
N THR A 30 -10.19 1.06 -4.11
CA THR A 30 -9.50 2.31 -4.42
C THR A 30 -9.45 3.19 -3.19
N ILE A 31 -8.27 3.69 -2.86
CA ILE A 31 -8.04 4.57 -1.72
C ILE A 31 -7.51 5.91 -2.22
N GLU A 32 -8.12 6.98 -1.74
CA GLU A 32 -7.65 8.35 -1.96
C GLU A 32 -6.34 8.57 -1.18
N LEU A 33 -5.39 9.23 -1.83
CA LEU A 33 -4.07 9.53 -1.28
C LEU A 33 -3.83 11.03 -1.27
N SER A 34 -3.19 11.49 -0.20
CA SER A 34 -2.59 12.83 -0.19
C SER A 34 -1.32 12.87 -1.04
N ALA A 35 -0.89 14.07 -1.44
CA ALA A 35 0.35 14.24 -2.21
C ALA A 35 1.59 13.64 -1.51
N VAL A 36 1.70 13.83 -0.18
CA VAL A 36 2.79 13.26 0.62
C VAL A 36 2.76 11.73 0.62
N MET A 37 1.57 11.10 0.69
CA MET A 37 1.44 9.65 0.61
C MET A 37 1.90 9.11 -0.75
N VAL A 38 1.55 9.79 -1.84
CA VAL A 38 2.00 9.41 -3.19
C VAL A 38 3.53 9.45 -3.29
N ASP A 39 4.15 10.51 -2.78
CA ASP A 39 5.61 10.65 -2.85
C ASP A 39 6.33 9.64 -1.94
N ILE A 40 5.77 9.31 -0.78
CA ILE A 40 6.26 8.20 0.06
C ILE A 40 6.23 6.89 -0.71
N LEU A 41 5.12 6.54 -1.38
CA LEU A 41 5.00 5.30 -2.14
C LEU A 41 6.04 5.19 -3.27
N LYS A 42 6.26 6.28 -4.02
CA LYS A 42 7.28 6.33 -5.08
C LYS A 42 8.70 6.09 -4.54
N LEU A 43 9.02 6.66 -3.37
CA LEU A 43 10.35 6.52 -2.78
C LEU A 43 10.53 5.15 -2.10
N ALA A 44 9.46 4.58 -1.54
CA ALA A 44 9.47 3.26 -0.89
C ALA A 44 9.87 2.10 -1.82
N GLU A 45 9.78 2.28 -3.14
CA GLU A 45 10.29 1.30 -4.11
C GLU A 45 11.81 1.07 -4.00
N THR A 46 12.55 2.08 -3.51
CA THR A 46 14.02 2.07 -3.54
C THR A 46 14.69 2.51 -2.24
N GLN A 47 13.95 3.09 -1.29
CA GLN A 47 14.49 3.74 -0.11
C GLN A 47 13.86 3.22 1.18
N THR A 48 14.61 3.38 2.29
CA THR A 48 14.11 3.08 3.64
C THR A 48 13.28 4.23 4.19
N SER A 49 12.39 3.95 5.15
CA SER A 49 11.54 4.95 5.82
C SER A 49 12.35 6.14 6.35
N GLU A 50 13.51 5.90 6.95
CA GLU A 50 14.40 6.98 7.45
C GLU A 50 14.89 7.89 6.32
N THR A 51 15.29 7.31 5.19
CA THR A 51 15.76 8.06 4.01
C THR A 51 14.61 8.85 3.38
N ILE A 52 13.41 8.26 3.36
CA ILE A 52 12.20 8.91 2.85
C ILE A 52 11.87 10.16 3.68
N VAL A 53 11.84 10.04 5.01
CA VAL A 53 11.60 11.20 5.91
C VAL A 53 12.64 12.30 5.65
N GLN A 54 13.93 11.93 5.56
CA GLN A 54 14.99 12.91 5.28
C GLN A 54 14.88 13.56 3.90
N THR A 55 14.34 12.85 2.91
CA THR A 55 14.13 13.38 1.56
C THR A 55 12.93 14.32 1.50
N LEU A 56 11.84 13.98 2.20
CA LEU A 56 10.58 14.70 2.10
C LEU A 56 10.47 15.91 3.03
N LYS A 57 11.27 15.99 4.10
CA LYS A 57 11.25 17.12 5.06
C LYS A 57 11.52 18.49 4.42
N ASP A 58 12.14 18.53 3.24
CA ASP A 58 12.43 19.77 2.51
C ASP A 58 11.19 20.30 1.76
N SER A 59 10.21 19.44 1.52
CA SER A 59 8.99 19.74 0.74
C SER A 59 7.70 19.68 1.56
N TYR A 60 7.71 18.95 2.67
CA TYR A 60 6.54 18.71 3.52
C TYR A 60 6.87 18.96 5.00
N ALA A 61 5.87 19.33 5.80
CA ALA A 61 6.06 19.40 7.23
C ALA A 61 6.29 17.99 7.80
N GLU A 62 7.17 17.87 8.79
CA GLU A 62 7.50 16.58 9.38
C GLU A 62 6.27 15.87 9.96
N ALA A 63 5.33 16.63 10.53
CA ALA A 63 4.06 16.12 11.02
C ALA A 63 3.23 15.45 9.91
N ASP A 64 3.14 16.06 8.73
CA ASP A 64 2.37 15.52 7.59
C ASP A 64 2.99 14.21 7.08
N ILE A 65 4.32 14.11 7.10
CA ILE A 65 5.06 12.91 6.73
C ILE A 65 4.74 11.78 7.73
N PHE A 66 4.77 12.07 9.03
CA PHE A 66 4.45 11.07 10.05
C PHE A 66 2.99 10.65 10.02
N GLU A 67 2.06 11.59 9.85
CA GLU A 67 0.63 11.31 9.69
C GLU A 67 0.39 10.38 8.48
N ALA A 68 1.10 10.60 7.38
CA ALA A 68 1.03 9.72 6.22
C ALA A 68 1.51 8.29 6.52
N PHE A 69 2.59 8.13 7.29
CA PHE A 69 3.05 6.80 7.75
C PHE A 69 2.03 6.12 8.67
N GLU A 70 1.44 6.86 9.61
CA GLU A 70 0.37 6.35 10.48
C GLU A 70 -0.83 5.90 9.66
N ARG A 71 -1.21 6.68 8.64
CA ARG A 71 -2.32 6.33 7.75
C ARG A 71 -2.04 5.06 6.95
N PHE A 72 -0.81 4.83 6.49
CA PHE A 72 -0.44 3.56 5.85
C PHE A 72 -0.56 2.36 6.79
N GLU A 73 -0.16 2.53 8.05
CA GLU A 73 -0.33 1.49 9.08
C GLU A 73 -1.80 1.16 9.34
N GLU A 74 -2.68 2.17 9.35
CA GLU A 74 -4.13 1.97 9.47
C GLU A 74 -4.69 1.22 8.26
N LEU A 75 -4.31 1.62 7.05
CA LEU A 75 -4.76 0.97 5.82
C LEU A 75 -4.31 -0.49 5.79
N GLU A 76 -3.07 -0.80 6.18
CA GLU A 76 -2.61 -2.18 6.33
C GLU A 76 -3.43 -2.96 7.38
N LYS A 77 -3.76 -2.33 8.53
CA LYS A 77 -4.59 -2.95 9.56
C LYS A 77 -6.00 -3.25 9.06
N GLU A 78 -6.55 -2.40 8.21
CA GLU A 78 -7.84 -2.55 7.53
C GLU A 78 -7.79 -3.55 6.35
N GLY A 79 -6.60 -4.03 5.99
CA GLY A 79 -6.40 -4.90 4.84
C GLY A 79 -6.56 -4.16 3.51
N LEU A 80 -6.35 -2.85 3.50
CA LEU A 80 -6.40 -1.96 2.34
C LEU A 80 -4.97 -1.57 1.94
N LEU A 81 -4.70 -1.52 0.62
CA LEU A 81 -3.38 -1.25 0.00
C LEU A 81 -2.24 -2.25 0.25
N PHE A 82 -2.23 -2.94 1.39
CA PHE A 82 -1.20 -3.93 1.72
C PHE A 82 -1.86 -5.22 2.21
N ASN A 83 -1.26 -6.37 1.91
CA ASN A 83 -1.59 -7.61 2.60
C ASN A 83 -0.73 -7.69 3.86
N ARG A 84 -1.32 -8.10 4.99
CA ARG A 84 -0.65 -8.27 6.30
C ARG A 84 0.37 -9.41 6.32
N GLY A 85 1.30 -9.47 5.37
CA GLY A 85 2.17 -10.62 5.17
C GLY A 85 1.39 -11.93 4.95
N GLU A 86 0.10 -11.86 4.58
CA GLU A 86 -0.67 -13.03 4.21
C GLU A 86 0.00 -13.64 3.00
N ASN A 87 0.52 -14.85 3.20
CA ASN A 87 1.22 -15.60 2.19
C ASN A 87 0.23 -15.88 1.06
N ILE A 88 0.24 -15.03 0.02
CA ILE A 88 -0.66 -15.12 -1.13
C ILE A 88 -0.62 -16.54 -1.73
N THR A 89 0.51 -17.23 -1.58
CA THR A 89 0.69 -18.65 -1.95
C THR A 89 -0.27 -19.59 -1.22
N GLU A 90 -0.55 -19.37 0.07
CA GLU A 90 -1.47 -20.20 0.86
C GLU A 90 -2.94 -19.92 0.49
N ILE A 91 -3.28 -18.65 0.25
CA ILE A 91 -4.65 -18.25 -0.16
C ILE A 91 -4.96 -18.78 -1.56
N LEU A 92 -4.04 -18.64 -2.52
CA LEU A 92 -4.20 -19.17 -3.87
C LEU A 92 -4.23 -20.71 -3.90
N ALA A 93 -3.50 -21.37 -2.99
CA ALA A 93 -3.57 -22.82 -2.84
C ALA A 93 -4.95 -23.28 -2.34
N LEU A 94 -5.51 -22.60 -1.33
CA LEU A 94 -6.86 -22.86 -0.81
C LEU A 94 -7.95 -22.66 -1.88
N GLU A 95 -7.87 -21.60 -2.67
CA GLU A 95 -8.83 -21.35 -3.77
C GLU A 95 -8.71 -22.35 -4.93
N SER A 96 -7.51 -22.87 -5.18
CA SER A 96 -7.28 -23.91 -6.19
C SER A 96 -7.85 -25.26 -5.75
N GLU A 97 -7.78 -25.59 -4.46
CA GLU A 97 -8.45 -26.78 -3.91
C GLU A 97 -9.97 -26.68 -3.91
N HIS A 98 -10.52 -25.50 -3.60
CA HIS A 98 -11.96 -25.25 -3.70
C HIS A 98 -12.49 -25.42 -5.13
N ARG A 99 -11.74 -25.00 -6.16
CA ARG A 99 -12.14 -25.20 -7.57
C ARG A 99 -12.13 -26.66 -8.02
N LYS A 100 -11.33 -27.53 -7.39
CA LYS A 100 -11.33 -28.97 -7.68
C LYS A 100 -12.53 -29.71 -7.09
N LEU A 101 -13.14 -29.18 -6.03
CA LEU A 101 -14.33 -29.77 -5.39
C LEU A 101 -15.65 -29.48 -6.13
N TYR A 102 -15.66 -28.56 -7.10
CA TYR A 102 -16.85 -28.19 -7.91
C TYR A 102 -16.75 -28.58 -9.39
N HIS A 103 -15.90 -29.55 -9.75
CA HIS A 103 -16.04 -30.24 -11.04
C HIS A 103 -16.93 -31.48 -10.85
N PHE A 104 -18.21 -31.33 -11.20
CA PHE A 104 -19.13 -32.44 -11.47
C PHE A 104 -18.83 -33.06 -12.84
#